data_AF-A0A835DNX3-F1
#
_entry.id   AF-A0A835DNX3-F1
#
_cell.length_a   1.000
_cell.length_b   1.000
_cell.length_c   1.000
_cell.angle_alpha   90.00
_cell.angle_beta   90.00
_cell.angle_gamma   90.00
#
_symmetry.space_group_name_H-M   'P 1'
#
loop_
_entity.id
_entity.type
_entity.pdbx_description
1 polymer ?
#
loop_
_entity_poly.entity_id
_entity_poly.type
_entity_poly.pdbx_seq_one_letter_code
_entity_poly.pdbx_strand_id
1 'polypeptide(L)' 'MQPLATCMHNLQVAKMAIGLQISEPWLREYQVLPSRTHPCMQMSAFGGYILSGIRICSSEAQLQTK' A
#
# COMPACT_ATOMS: atom_id res chain seq x y z
N MET A 1 -4.98 10.34 0.05
CA MET A 1 -4.22 10.05 1.28
C MET A 1 -5.07 9.99 2.54
N GLN A 2 -5.89 11.02 2.80
CA GLN A 2 -6.72 11.11 3.99
C GLN A 2 -7.54 9.85 4.38
N PRO A 3 -8.23 9.14 3.46
CA PRO A 3 -8.99 7.93 3.85
C PRO A 3 -8.11 6.76 4.33
N LEU A 4 -6.90 6.59 3.79
CA LEU A 4 -5.97 5.54 4.21
C LEU A 4 -5.35 5.83 5.58
N ALA A 5 -5.08 7.09 5.88
CA ALA A 5 -4.62 7.51 7.21
C ALA A 5 -5.70 7.26 8.28
N THR A 6 -6.96 7.59 8.00
CA THR A 6 -8.08 7.28 8.90
C THR A 6 -8.24 5.77 9.08
N CYS A 7 -8.13 4.98 8.00
CA CYS A 7 -8.20 3.53 8.09
C CYS A 7 -7.06 2.94 8.96
N MET A 8 -5.82 3.40 8.74
CA MET A 8 -4.66 3.00 9.54
C MET A 8 -4.87 3.30 11.02
N HIS A 9 -5.37 4.50 11.35
CA HIS A 9 -5.68 4.87 12.72
C HIS A 9 -6.74 3.95 13.34
N ASN A 10 -7.83 3.67 12.62
CA ASN A 10 -8.90 2.78 13.11
C ASN A 10 -8.39 1.36 13.37
N LEU A 11 -7.51 0.83 12.50
CA LEU A 11 -6.90 -0.49 12.67
C LEU A 11 -5.95 -0.55 13.88
N GLN A 12 -5.25 0.54 14.17
CA GLN A 12 -4.38 0.67 15.36
C GLN A 12 -5.22 0.75 16.64
N VAL A 13 -6.27 1.58 16.66
CA VAL A 13 -7.17 1.72 17.82
C VAL A 13 -7.86 0.39 18.13
N ALA A 14 -8.35 -0.32 17.11
CA ALA A 14 -8.97 -1.62 17.26
C ALA A 14 -7.97 -2.77 17.54
N LYS A 15 -6.65 -2.49 17.53
CA LYS A 15 -5.57 -3.48 17.71
C LYS A 15 -5.72 -4.72 16.81
N MET A 16 -6.22 -4.52 15.59
CA MET A 16 -6.50 -5.63 14.67
C MET A 16 -5.32 -5.99 13.76
N ALA A 17 -4.36 -5.08 13.59
CA ALA A 17 -3.20 -5.28 12.73
C ALA A 17 -1.93 -4.62 13.30
N ILE A 18 -0.78 -5.20 12.98
CA ILE A 18 0.56 -4.67 13.29
C ILE A 18 1.33 -4.37 12.01
N GLY A 19 2.40 -3.56 12.15
CA GLY A 19 3.29 -3.24 11.04
C GLY A 19 2.58 -2.50 9.91
N LEU A 20 1.57 -1.68 10.23
CA LEU A 20 0.82 -0.92 9.25
C LEU A 20 1.71 0.15 8.60
N GLN A 21 1.77 0.16 7.27
CA GLN A 21 2.57 1.09 6.49
C GLN A 21 1.77 1.63 5.30
N ILE A 22 1.82 2.94 5.10
CA ILE A 22 1.34 3.58 3.88
C ILE A 22 2.53 3.79 2.94
N SER A 23 2.42 3.35 1.69
CA SER A 23 3.45 3.51 0.67
C SER A 23 2.86 4.02 -0.64
N GLU A 24 3.67 4.79 -1.37
CA GLU A 24 3.38 5.27 -2.71
C GLU A 24 4.42 4.70 -3.69
N PRO A 25 4.02 3.86 -4.65
CA PRO A 25 4.94 3.34 -5.65
C PRO A 25 5.24 4.43 -6.70
N TRP A 26 6.52 4.69 -6.92
CA TRP A 26 6.98 5.54 -8.02
C TRP A 26 7.40 4.66 -9.19
N LEU A 27 6.61 4.69 -10.28
CA LEU A 27 6.98 4.05 -11.54
C LEU A 27 7.39 5.10 -12.56
N ARG A 28 8.46 4.79 -13.30
CA ARG A 28 8.92 5.58 -14.43
C ARG A 28 9.24 4.65 -15.58
N GLU A 29 8.46 4.76 -16.64
CA GLU A 29 8.70 4.01 -17.87
C GLU A 29 9.85 4.63 -18.66
N TYR A 30 10.71 3.77 -19.20
CA TYR A 30 11.85 4.18 -20.03
C TYR A 30 11.70 3.59 -21.43
N GLN A 31 11.91 4.43 -22.43
CA GLN A 31 12.06 4.01 -23.81
C GLN A 31 13.51 3.58 -24.04
N VAL A 32 13.72 2.34 -24.48
CA VAL A 32 15.06 1.78 -24.76
C VAL A 32 15.20 1.55 -26.25
N LEU A 33 15.90 2.46 -26.92
CA LEU A 33 16.30 2.36 -28.32
C LEU A 33 17.79 2.72 -28.45
N PRO A 34 18.52 2.18 -29.44
CA PRO A 34 19.91 2.56 -29.69
C PRO A 34 20.07 4.08 -29.78
N SER A 35 20.97 4.65 -28.95
CA SER A 35 21.25 6.09 -28.83
C SER A 35 20.06 7.01 -28.47
N ARG A 36 18.92 6.45 -28.05
CA ARG A 36 17.67 7.18 -27.76
C ARG A 36 17.00 6.70 -26.48
N THR A 37 17.80 6.33 -25.47
CA THR A 37 17.29 5.87 -24.17
C THR A 37 16.91 7.05 -23.28
N HIS A 38 15.64 7.17 -22.93
CA HIS A 38 15.12 8.26 -22.10
C HIS A 38 13.81 7.87 -21.40
N PRO A 39 13.42 8.53 -20.29
CA PRO A 39 12.10 8.39 -19.71
C PRO A 39 11.00 8.79 -20.70
N CYS A 40 9.85 8.13 -20.66
CA CYS A 40 8.70 8.54 -21.47
C CYS A 40 8.24 9.96 -21.07
N MET A 41 7.99 10.84 -22.04
CA MET A 41 7.66 12.26 -21.74
C MET A 41 6.25 12.46 -21.20
N GLN A 42 5.30 11.58 -21.54
CA GLN A 42 3.93 11.66 -21.08
C GLN A 42 3.63 10.43 -20.23
N MET A 43 3.56 10.62 -18.92
CA MET A 43 3.23 9.55 -17.96
C MET A 43 2.39 10.08 -16.80
N SER A 44 1.61 9.17 -16.19
CA SER A 44 1.00 9.44 -14.89
C SER A 44 2.10 9.37 -13.83
N ALA A 45 2.32 10.47 -13.11
CA ALA A 45 3.27 10.50 -12.00
C ALA A 45 2.73 9.79 -10.74
N PHE A 46 1.42 9.53 -10.68
CA PHE A 46 0.76 9.00 -9.50
C PHE A 46 0.06 7.67 -9.82
N GLY A 47 0.42 6.63 -9.05
CA GLY A 47 -0.19 5.29 -9.09
C GLY A 47 -1.22 5.04 -7.99
N GLY A 48 -1.46 6.02 -7.12
CA GLY A 48 -2.25 5.86 -5.90
C GLY A 48 -1.39 5.40 -4.72
N TYR A 49 -2.06 4.93 -3.66
CA TYR A 49 -1.42 4.64 -2.39
C TYR A 49 -1.90 3.30 -1.83
N ILE A 50 -1.00 2.62 -1.12
CA ILE A 50 -1.25 1.29 -0.56
C ILE A 50 -1.03 1.35 0.95
N LEU A 51 -2.01 0.84 1.71
CA LEU A 51 -1.87 0.53 3.14
C LEU A 51 -1.66 -0.99 3.29
N SER A 52 -0.50 -1.40 3.77
CA SER A 52 -0.15 -2.80 4.03
C SER A 52 0.05 -3.03 5.53
N GLY A 53 -0.09 -4.29 5.98
CA GLY A 53 0.14 -4.69 7.37
C GLY A 53 -0.24 -6.14 7.60
N ILE A 54 0.00 -6.64 8.82
CA ILE A 54 -0.27 -8.03 9.21
C ILE A 54 -1.44 -8.03 10.19
N ARG A 55 -2.51 -8.79 9.87
CA ARG A 55 -3.65 -8.97 10.77
C ARG A 55 -3.25 -9.86 11.96
N ILE A 56 -3.66 -9.46 13.15
CA ILE A 56 -3.53 -10.25 14.38
C ILE A 56 -4.77 -11.12 14.52
N CYS A 57 -4.60 -12.43 14.68
CA CYS A 57 -5.69 -13.32 15.11
C CYS A 57 -5.63 -13.44 16.63
N SER A 58 -6.62 -12.89 17.34
CA SER A 58 -6.80 -13.22 18.75
C SER A 58 -7.31 -14.67 18.86
N SER A 59 -6.84 -15.40 19.87
CA SER A 59 -7.22 -16.80 20.14
C SER A 59 -8.74 -17.00 20.30
N GLU A 60 -9.48 -15.94 20.64
CA GLU A 60 -10.94 -15.94 20.75
C GLU A 60 -11.66 -16.03 19.39
N ALA A 61 -11.03 -15.58 18.30
CA ALA A 61 -11.63 -15.63 16.96
C ALA A 61 -11.63 -17.04 16.35
N GLN A 62 -10.89 -18.00 16.92
CA GLN A 62 -10.84 -19.38 16.45
C GLN A 62 -11.98 -20.26 17.01
N LEU A 63 -12.72 -19.80 18.02
CA LEU A 63 -13.80 -20.57 18.66
C LEU A 63 -15.15 -20.46 17.94
N GLN A 64 -15.31 -19.55 16.95
CA GLN A 64 -16.57 -19.36 16.21
C GLN A 64 -16.66 -20.17 14.91
N THR A 65 -15.67 -21.02 14.60
CA THR A 65 -15.64 -21.81 13.36
C THR A 65 -15.83 -23.32 13.57
N LYS A 66 -16.37 -23.75 14.72
CA LYS A 66 -16.78 -25.14 14.96
C LYS A 66 -18.27 -25.26 15.23
#